data_AF-A0A645D3E1-F1
#
_entry.id   AF-A0A645D3E1-F1
#
_cell.length_a   1.000
_cell.length_b   1.000
_cell.length_c   1.000
_cell.angle_alpha   90.00
_cell.angle_beta   90.00
_cell.angle_gamma   90.00
#
_symmetry.space_group_name_H-M   'P 1'
#
loop_
_entity.id
_entity.type
_entity.pdbx_description
1 polymer ?
#
loop_
_entity_poly.entity_id
_entity_poly.type
_entity_poly.pdbx_seq_one_letter_code
_entity_poly.pdbx_strand_id
1 'polypeptide(L)' 'MTVRGIFDAYREKEVKVWTLEELKDTVDMANIGLKGSPTNVKQSFTKQAKGKGLYYKDLSAEDAVETIVAKLEERHII' A
#
# COMPACT_ATOMS: atom_id res chain seq x y z
N MET A 1 -15.64 23.25 -1.10
CA MET A 1 -16.69 22.59 -1.91
C MET A 1 -18.03 23.17 -1.49
N THR A 2 -18.77 23.78 -2.41
CA THR A 2 -20.13 24.31 -2.16
C THR A 2 -21.12 23.58 -3.06
N VAL A 3 -22.38 23.47 -2.63
CA VAL A 3 -23.44 22.84 -3.41
C VAL A 3 -23.53 23.47 -4.80
N ARG A 4 -23.59 24.81 -4.88
CA ARG A 4 -23.56 25.55 -6.14
C ARG A 4 -22.36 25.19 -7.00
N GLY A 5 -21.15 25.17 -6.44
CA GLY A 5 -19.94 24.84 -7.18
C GLY A 5 -19.92 23.42 -7.75
N ILE A 6 -20.59 22.45 -7.11
CA ILE A 6 -20.75 21.10 -7.65
C ILE A 6 -21.69 21.13 -8.86
N PHE A 7 -22.83 21.84 -8.78
CA PHE A 7 -23.76 21.97 -9.90
C PHE A 7 -23.11 22.70 -11.09
N ASP A 8 -22.41 23.80 -10.86
CA ASP A 8 -21.73 24.56 -11.91
C ASP A 8 -20.64 23.72 -12.59
N ALA A 9 -19.91 22.90 -11.81
CA ALA A 9 -18.88 22.01 -12.35
C ALA A 9 -19.42 20.91 -13.28
N TYR A 10 -20.62 20.39 -13.03
CA TYR A 10 -21.24 19.36 -13.87
C TYR A 10 -22.07 19.93 -15.03
N ARG A 11 -22.57 21.17 -14.91
CA ARG A 11 -23.43 21.80 -15.92
C ARG A 11 -22.68 22.62 -16.93
N GLU A 12 -21.66 23.36 -16.50
CA GLU A 12 -21.07 24.44 -17.28
C GLU A 12 -19.59 24.18 -17.62
N LYS A 13 -18.87 23.46 -16.76
CA LYS A 13 -17.44 23.23 -16.95
C LYS A 13 -17.21 21.96 -17.76
N GLU A 14 -16.45 22.10 -18.84
CA GLU A 14 -16.00 20.97 -19.64
C GLU A 14 -14.69 20.40 -19.11
N VAL A 15 -14.64 19.08 -18.94
CA VAL A 15 -13.39 18.36 -18.66
C VAL A 15 -12.85 17.86 -20.00
N LYS A 16 -11.85 18.56 -20.54
CA LYS A 16 -11.17 18.13 -21.76
C LYS A 16 -10.37 16.86 -21.47
N VAL A 17 -10.73 15.76 -22.12
CA VAL A 17 -10.03 14.47 -22.02
C VAL A 17 -9.01 14.39 -23.15
N TRP A 18 -7.73 14.26 -22.79
CA TRP A 18 -6.66 14.11 -23.78
C TRP A 18 -6.33 12.63 -23.94
N THR A 19 -6.21 12.21 -25.19
CA THR A 19 -5.86 10.86 -25.59
C THR A 19 -4.39 10.77 -25.99
N LEU A 20 -3.90 9.54 -26.11
CA LEU A 20 -2.52 9.32 -26.56
C LEU A 20 -2.27 9.90 -27.96
N GLU A 21 -3.26 9.87 -28.86
CA GLU A 21 -3.10 10.39 -30.21
C GLU A 21 -2.87 11.90 -30.25
N GLU A 22 -3.46 12.64 -29.31
CA GLU A 22 -3.26 14.09 -29.18
C GLU A 22 -1.90 14.43 -28.56
N LEU A 23 -1.23 13.46 -27.92
CA LEU A 23 0.00 13.65 -27.16
C LEU A 23 1.23 12.96 -27.75
N LYS A 24 1.06 12.05 -28.71
CA LYS A 24 2.12 11.16 -29.24
C LYS A 24 3.37 11.88 -29.74
N ASP A 25 3.22 13.10 -30.26
CA ASP A 25 4.36 13.88 -30.77
C ASP A 25 5.15 14.58 -29.65
N THR A 26 4.65 14.51 -28.41
CA THR A 26 5.23 15.17 -27.24
C THR A 26 5.74 14.17 -26.19
N VAL A 27 5.42 12.88 -26.34
CA VAL A 27 5.79 11.82 -25.38
C VAL A 27 6.46 10.65 -26.09
N ASP A 28 7.50 10.09 -25.47
CA ASP A 28 8.12 8.86 -25.97
C ASP A 28 7.27 7.64 -25.60
N MET A 29 6.78 6.95 -26.63
CA MET A 29 5.96 5.75 -26.52
C MET A 29 6.66 4.60 -25.78
N ALA A 30 8.00 4.58 -25.77
CA ALA A 30 8.76 3.59 -25.03
C ALA A 30 8.70 3.80 -23.51
N ASN A 31 8.34 5.00 -23.04
CA ASN A 31 8.39 5.38 -21.62
C ASN A 31 7.00 5.45 -20.95
N ILE A 32 5.96 4.96 -21.60
CA ILE A 32 4.58 5.04 -21.10
C ILE A 32 3.91 3.67 -20.97
N GLY A 33 2.93 3.60 -20.07
CA GLY A 33 2.17 2.38 -19.80
C GLY A 33 3.04 1.26 -19.22
N LEU A 34 2.54 0.02 -19.31
CA LEU A 34 3.24 -1.15 -18.80
C LEU A 34 4.60 -1.36 -19.48
N LYS A 35 4.68 -1.08 -20.79
CA LYS A 35 5.91 -1.26 -21.57
C LYS A 35 7.02 -0.30 -21.16
N GLY A 36 6.68 0.92 -20.75
CA GLY A 36 7.64 1.89 -20.23
C GLY A 36 7.91 1.79 -18.74
N SER A 37 7.23 0.89 -18.01
CA SER A 37 7.47 0.71 -16.59
C SER A 37 8.72 -0.16 -16.35
N PRO A 38 9.74 0.35 -15.64
CA PRO A 38 10.93 -0.45 -15.31
C PRO A 38 10.64 -1.55 -14.27
N THR A 39 9.49 -1.49 -13.59
CA THR A 39 9.06 -2.47 -12.59
C THR A 39 7.71 -3.07 -12.95
N ASN A 40 7.42 -4.27 -12.46
CA ASN A 40 6.17 -4.98 -12.68
C ASN A 40 5.67 -5.63 -11.40
N VAL A 41 4.34 -5.63 -11.22
CA VAL A 41 3.71 -6.32 -10.09
C VAL A 41 3.83 -7.83 -10.31
N LYS A 42 4.69 -8.49 -9.53
CA LYS A 42 4.84 -9.95 -9.56
C LYS A 42 3.72 -10.65 -8.79
N GLN A 43 3.33 -10.11 -7.64
CA GLN A 43 2.29 -10.65 -6.78
C GLN A 43 1.74 -9.54 -5.88
N SER A 44 0.45 -9.60 -5.58
CA SER A 44 -0.21 -8.76 -4.58
C SER A 44 -1.00 -9.66 -3.63
N PHE A 45 -0.94 -9.36 -2.34
CA PHE A 45 -1.70 -10.06 -1.31
C PHE A 45 -2.13 -9.08 -0.23
N THR A 46 -3.23 -9.38 0.46
CA THR A 46 -3.71 -8.56 1.56
C THR A 46 -2.81 -8.71 2.78
N LYS A 47 -2.64 -7.63 3.54
CA LYS A 47 -1.90 -7.69 4.81
C LYS A 47 -2.62 -8.67 5.75
N GLN A 48 -1.89 -9.65 6.28
CA GLN A 48 -2.42 -10.56 7.28
C GLN A 48 -2.79 -9.79 8.56
N ALA A 49 -3.89 -10.20 9.19
CA ALA A 49 -4.31 -9.63 10.47
C ALA A 49 -3.23 -9.85 11.54
N LYS A 50 -3.16 -8.95 12.53
CA LYS A 50 -2.22 -9.09 13.64
C LYS A 50 -2.55 -10.39 14.40
N GLY A 51 -1.57 -11.27 14.53
CA GLY A 51 -1.69 -12.47 15.37
C GLY A 51 -1.94 -12.11 16.83
N LYS A 52 -2.50 -13.05 17.60
CA LYS A 52 -2.69 -12.88 19.05
C LYS A 52 -1.32 -12.69 19.72
N GLY A 53 -1.23 -11.75 20.65
CA GLY A 53 -0.05 -11.61 21.50
C GLY A 53 0.05 -12.79 22.48
N LEU A 54 1.28 -13.19 22.81
CA LEU A 54 1.54 -14.14 23.88
C LEU A 54 1.73 -13.36 25.18
N TYR A 55 1.01 -13.76 26.23
CA TYR A 55 1.14 -13.20 27.57
C TYR A 55 1.26 -14.36 28.55
N TYR A 56 2.41 -14.44 29.21
CA TYR A 56 2.72 -15.47 30.18
C TYR A 56 2.36 -14.96 31.58
N LYS A 57 1.34 -15.58 32.19
CA LYS A 57 0.88 -15.27 33.55
C LYS A 57 1.49 -16.25 34.54
N ASP A 58 1.56 -15.83 35.80
CA ASP A 58 1.87 -16.69 36.95
C ASP A 58 3.24 -17.37 36.90
N LEU A 59 4.23 -16.70 36.29
CA LEU A 59 5.65 -17.09 36.30
C LEU A 59 6.43 -16.23 37.30
N SER A 60 7.50 -16.79 37.86
CA SER A 60 8.52 -15.99 38.54
C SER A 60 9.21 -15.03 37.56
N ALA A 61 9.94 -14.04 38.07
CA ALA A 61 10.63 -13.08 37.20
C ALA A 61 11.68 -13.79 36.31
N GLU A 62 12.43 -14.73 36.89
CA GLU A 62 13.42 -15.52 36.19
C GLU A 62 12.80 -16.40 35.09
N ASP A 63 11.75 -17.17 35.43
CA ASP A 63 11.08 -18.06 34.48
C ASP A 63 10.41 -17.30 33.33
N ALA A 64 9.87 -16.10 33.62
CA ALA A 64 9.29 -15.23 32.61
C ALA A 64 10.33 -14.73 31.61
N VAL A 65 11.52 -14.33 32.09
CA VAL A 65 12.62 -13.89 31.21
C VAL A 65 13.09 -15.03 30.34
N GLU A 66 13.34 -16.21 30.91
CA GLU A 66 13.77 -17.39 30.15
C GLU A 66 12.77 -17.76 29.05
N THR A 67 11.48 -17.81 29.40
CA THR A 67 10.39 -18.11 28.45
C THR A 67 10.31 -17.08 27.32
N ILE A 68 10.45 -15.80 27.63
CA ILE A 68 10.40 -14.72 26.62
C ILE A 68 11.61 -14.80 25.70
N VAL A 69 12.82 -14.94 26.23
CA VAL A 69 14.07 -15.00 25.45
C VAL A 69 14.04 -16.20 24.49
N ALA A 70 13.69 -17.39 24.97
CA ALA A 70 13.57 -18.58 24.13
C ALA A 70 12.57 -18.39 22.98
N LYS A 71 11.44 -17.69 23.22
CA LYS A 71 10.43 -17.41 22.20
C LYS A 71 10.86 -16.33 21.20
N LEU A 72 11.71 -15.41 21.60
CA LEU A 72 12.29 -14.42 20.70
C LEU A 72 13.34 -15.07 19.78
N GLU A 73 14.18 -15.97 20.31
CA GLU A 73 15.14 -16.76 19.54
C GLU A 73 14.43 -17.68 18.53
N GLU A 74 13.37 -18.41 18.95
CA GLU A 74 12.56 -19.26 18.07
C GLU A 74 11.96 -18.49 16.87
N ARG A 75 11.65 -17.21 17.09
CA ARG A 75 11.06 -16.33 16.07
C ARG A 75 12.10 -15.52 15.30
N HIS A 76 13.39 -15.73 15.57
CA HIS A 76 14.51 -14.98 14.99
C HIS A 76 14.34 -13.46 15.14
N ILE A 77 13.82 -13.04 16.29
CA ILE A 77 13.69 -11.61 16.65
C ILE A 77 14.97 -11.11 17.32
N ILE A 78 15.67 -12.02 18.01
CA ILE A 78 17.01 -11.83 18.58
C ILE A 78 17.93 -12.96 18.11
#